data_AF-A0A258UKM8-F1
#
_entry.id   AF-A0A258UKM8-F1
#
_cell.length_a   1.000
_cell.length_b   1.000
_cell.length_c   1.000
_cell.angle_alpha   90.00
_cell.angle_beta   90.00
_cell.angle_gamma   90.00
#
_symmetry.space_group_name_H-M   'P 1'
#
loop_
_entity.id
_entity.type
_entity.pdbx_description
1 polymer ?
#
loop_
_entity_poly.entity_id
_entity_poly.type
_entity_poly.pdbx_seq_one_letter_code
_entity_poly.pdbx_strand_id
1 'polypeptide(L)'
;SAHEQLACASHWAQQQFGHLQALPTLHQRTSNAKIKVAYLSADFRLHPLAFLITELLAAHDRTHFEIYAYSYGPNDQSPERQHIETNVDHFFDICQLSDQQAAEHIRAQAIDILVDLTGYTKHSRTSIVALKPAPISINWLGYPGTMGYLNTVGKTQHSSVFDYIIVDNTIAPDPQYFSETCLYLPCYQPNNAQRPVAEISSKPSLGLPEDAFIYCCFNQTFKITQEIFAVWMQLLNQVPHSVLWLLECNSWAKANLLRYAHQAGISPQRILFAPRVPIQAHLARHTCADLFLDTLPYNAHTTASDALWMGVPLLTCTGDTFSSRVATSLLKTMDIPYLITNDLASYAERAIALAQDKTLYQAIKNQLMSNKSALFNPVLFVQDLESAYIHVYNKFTNANASHDE
;
A
#
# COMPACT_ATOMS: atom_id res chain seq x y z
N SER A 1 -13.28 -13.72 1.49
CA SER A 1 -14.12 -12.51 1.58
C SER A 1 -13.58 -11.55 2.64
N ALA A 2 -14.09 -10.31 2.71
CA ALA A 2 -13.71 -9.35 3.75
C ALA A 2 -14.08 -9.85 5.17
N HIS A 3 -15.22 -10.54 5.31
CA HIS A 3 -15.65 -11.15 6.57
C HIS A 3 -14.66 -12.23 7.06
N GLU A 4 -14.19 -13.11 6.18
CA GLU A 4 -13.20 -14.14 6.52
C GLU A 4 -11.85 -13.52 6.92
N GLN A 5 -11.44 -12.43 6.27
CA GLN A 5 -10.22 -11.71 6.63
C GLN A 5 -10.32 -11.11 8.04
N LEU A 6 -11.46 -10.48 8.38
CA LEU A 6 -11.71 -9.97 9.74
C LEU A 6 -11.71 -11.10 10.79
N ALA A 7 -12.36 -12.22 10.50
CA ALA A 7 -12.37 -13.38 11.39
C ALA A 7 -10.95 -13.92 11.60
N CYS A 8 -10.17 -14.10 10.52
CA CYS A 8 -8.79 -14.55 10.59
C CYS A 8 -7.91 -13.60 11.41
N ALA A 9 -7.99 -12.30 11.12
CA ALA A 9 -7.26 -11.27 11.84
C ALA A 9 -7.62 -11.25 13.33
N SER A 10 -8.90 -11.39 13.68
CA SER A 10 -9.35 -11.39 15.08
C SER A 10 -8.85 -12.61 15.87
N HIS A 11 -8.85 -13.80 15.25
CA HIS A 11 -8.27 -15.00 15.89
C HIS A 11 -6.77 -14.83 16.12
N TRP A 12 -6.07 -14.31 15.12
CA TRP A 12 -4.64 -14.03 15.22
C TRP A 12 -4.35 -13.00 16.31
N ALA A 13 -5.04 -11.86 16.29
CA ALA A 13 -4.90 -10.80 17.28
C ALA A 13 -5.14 -11.30 18.70
N GLN A 14 -6.21 -12.07 18.92
CA GLN A 14 -6.52 -12.64 20.22
C GLN A 14 -5.40 -13.57 20.71
N GLN A 15 -4.89 -14.43 19.84
CA GLN A 15 -3.83 -15.37 20.19
C GLN A 15 -2.52 -14.65 20.52
N GLN A 16 -2.14 -13.65 19.72
CA GLN A 16 -0.84 -12.98 19.85
C GLN A 16 -0.83 -11.90 20.91
N PHE A 17 -1.93 -11.17 21.11
CA PHE A 17 -1.94 -9.95 21.93
C PHE A 17 -2.98 -9.98 23.05
N GLY A 18 -3.91 -10.93 23.07
CA GLY A 18 -4.98 -10.98 24.08
C GLY A 18 -4.49 -11.20 25.52
N HIS A 19 -3.23 -11.57 25.72
CA HIS A 19 -2.59 -11.72 27.02
C HIS A 19 -1.80 -10.47 27.47
N LEU A 20 -1.59 -9.49 26.58
CA LEU A 20 -0.83 -8.29 26.89
C LEU A 20 -1.65 -7.33 27.75
N GLN A 21 -0.97 -6.69 28.70
CA GLN A 21 -1.56 -5.65 29.54
C GLN A 21 -1.08 -4.29 29.04
N ALA A 22 -2.02 -3.39 28.78
CA ALA A 22 -1.71 -2.02 28.39
C ALA A 22 -0.86 -1.31 29.45
N LEU A 23 0.07 -0.47 29.01
CA LEU A 23 0.82 0.40 29.88
C LEU A 23 -0.13 1.36 30.63
N PRO A 24 0.19 1.75 31.88
CA PRO A 24 -0.56 2.79 32.58
C PRO A 24 -0.65 4.06 31.75
N THR A 25 -1.85 4.62 31.68
CA THR A 25 -2.15 5.83 30.91
C THR A 25 -1.39 7.02 31.49
N LEU A 26 -0.63 7.73 30.66
CA LEU A 26 -0.09 9.03 31.02
C LEU A 26 -1.14 10.10 30.71
N HIS A 27 -1.54 10.87 31.71
CA HIS A 27 -2.43 12.01 31.53
C HIS A 27 -1.75 13.25 32.06
N GLN A 28 -1.18 14.03 31.14
CA GLN A 28 -1.12 15.48 31.24
C GLN A 28 -0.50 16.04 29.97
N ARG A 29 -1.23 16.95 29.32
CA ARG A 29 -0.67 17.79 28.28
C ARG A 29 -1.00 19.25 28.57
N THR A 30 -0.03 20.11 28.34
CA THR A 30 -0.23 21.56 28.34
C THR A 30 -0.95 21.97 27.07
N SER A 31 -2.06 22.69 27.18
CA SER A 31 -2.73 23.33 26.05
C SER A 31 -1.73 24.24 25.32
N ASN A 32 -1.53 24.02 24.00
CA ASN A 32 -0.61 24.73 23.08
C ASN A 32 0.68 23.99 22.63
N ALA A 33 0.84 22.69 22.90
CA ALA A 33 1.94 21.91 22.32
C ALA A 33 1.60 21.36 20.92
N LYS A 34 2.59 21.28 20.02
CA LYS A 34 2.48 20.66 18.68
C LYS A 34 2.05 19.19 18.78
N ILE A 35 1.17 18.69 17.92
CA ILE A 35 0.76 17.28 17.95
C ILE A 35 1.95 16.38 17.58
N LYS A 36 2.34 15.47 18.49
CA LYS A 36 3.43 14.51 18.30
C LYS A 36 2.92 13.27 17.59
N VAL A 37 3.35 13.06 16.36
CA VAL A 37 2.98 11.90 15.54
C VAL A 37 4.21 11.00 15.40
N ALA A 38 4.07 9.73 15.75
CA ALA A 38 5.10 8.73 15.57
C ALA A 38 4.72 7.73 14.49
N TYR A 39 5.59 7.55 13.50
CA TYR A 39 5.50 6.49 12.51
C TYR A 39 6.39 5.32 12.92
N LEU A 40 5.81 4.13 12.97
CA LEU A 40 6.45 2.90 13.45
C LEU A 40 6.55 1.90 12.29
N SER A 41 7.76 1.41 11.98
CA SER A 41 7.93 0.49 10.84
C SER A 41 9.18 -0.40 10.87
N ALA A 42 9.04 -1.60 10.29
CA ALA A 42 10.16 -2.47 9.88
C ALA A 42 10.82 -2.03 8.55
N ASP A 43 10.22 -1.09 7.83
CA ASP A 43 10.53 -0.87 6.41
C ASP A 43 11.03 0.54 6.10
N PHE A 44 11.53 1.26 7.10
CA PHE A 44 12.39 2.44 6.89
C PHE A 44 13.75 1.98 6.38
N ARG A 45 13.83 1.66 5.09
CA ARG A 45 14.97 1.08 4.35
C ARG A 45 14.65 1.07 2.85
N LEU A 46 15.50 0.48 2.00
CA LEU A 46 15.18 0.24 0.59
C LEU A 46 14.02 -0.76 0.46
N HIS A 47 12.80 -0.22 0.50
CA HIS A 47 11.55 -0.97 0.52
C HIS A 47 10.45 -0.14 -0.17
N PRO A 48 9.44 -0.78 -0.81
CA PRO A 48 8.27 -0.09 -1.38
C PRO A 48 7.67 1.01 -0.49
N LEU A 49 7.62 0.81 0.82
CA LEU A 49 7.11 1.79 1.79
C LEU A 49 7.84 3.14 1.68
N ALA A 50 9.17 3.14 1.61
CA ALA A 50 9.96 4.37 1.57
C ALA A 50 9.61 5.24 0.36
N PHE A 51 9.27 4.62 -0.77
CA PHE A 51 8.87 5.33 -1.99
C PHE A 51 7.43 5.88 -1.97
N LEU A 52 6.67 5.59 -0.91
CA LEU A 52 5.32 6.12 -0.69
C LEU A 52 5.31 7.24 0.36
N ILE A 53 6.18 7.16 1.37
CA ILE A 53 6.07 8.03 2.56
C ILE A 53 7.18 9.09 2.70
N THR A 54 8.29 9.00 1.96
CA THR A 54 9.45 9.87 2.25
C THR A 54 9.12 11.35 2.11
N GLU A 55 8.44 11.73 1.01
CA GLU A 55 8.03 13.12 0.81
C GLU A 55 6.87 13.52 1.71
N LEU A 56 6.05 12.56 2.13
CA LEU A 56 4.99 12.78 3.12
C LEU A 56 5.57 13.18 4.48
N LEU A 57 6.60 12.47 4.95
CA LEU A 57 7.28 12.81 6.22
C LEU A 57 7.86 14.23 6.15
N ALA A 58 8.47 14.59 5.01
CA ALA A 58 9.02 15.92 4.78
C ALA A 58 7.94 17.02 4.78
N ALA A 59 6.76 16.73 4.19
CA ALA A 59 5.73 17.72 3.93
C ALA A 59 4.86 18.10 5.15
N HIS A 60 4.95 17.38 6.27
CA HIS A 60 4.22 17.72 7.49
C HIS A 60 4.49 19.16 7.97
N ASP A 61 3.44 19.89 8.36
CA ASP A 61 3.55 21.25 8.89
C ASP A 61 4.16 21.23 10.30
N ARG A 62 5.47 21.51 10.36
CA ARG A 62 6.23 21.55 11.62
C ARG A 62 5.83 22.68 12.55
N THR A 63 4.93 23.58 12.16
CA THR A 63 4.35 24.57 13.09
C THR A 63 3.25 23.95 13.95
N HIS A 64 2.56 22.92 13.45
CA HIS A 64 1.48 22.21 14.15
C HIS A 64 1.86 20.81 14.62
N PHE A 65 2.81 20.15 13.95
CA PHE A 65 3.20 18.77 14.20
C PHE A 65 4.68 18.63 14.56
N GLU A 66 4.99 17.60 15.34
CA GLU A 66 6.35 17.12 15.59
C GLU A 66 6.40 15.64 15.23
N ILE A 67 7.30 15.27 14.31
CA ILE A 67 7.29 13.98 13.63
C ILE A 67 8.41 13.10 14.15
N TYR A 68 8.02 11.92 14.63
CA TYR A 68 8.88 10.87 15.14
C TYR A 68 8.86 9.67 14.19
N ALA A 69 10.01 9.02 13.99
CA ALA A 69 10.09 7.73 13.32
C ALA A 69 10.77 6.70 14.23
N TYR A 70 10.13 5.54 14.38
CA TYR A 70 10.63 4.39 15.12
C TYR A 70 10.87 3.24 14.14
N SER A 71 12.14 2.94 13.88
CA SER A 71 12.52 1.79 13.06
C SER A 71 12.85 0.58 13.90
N TYR A 72 12.35 -0.59 13.53
CA TYR A 72 12.76 -1.87 14.11
C TYR A 72 13.22 -2.90 13.06
N GLY A 73 13.31 -2.47 11.81
CA GLY A 73 13.83 -3.28 10.72
C GLY A 73 15.35 -3.25 10.62
N PRO A 74 15.93 -4.02 9.69
CA PRO A 74 17.36 -3.93 9.42
C PRO A 74 17.72 -2.54 8.90
N ASN A 75 18.77 -1.94 9.45
CA ASN A 75 19.40 -0.76 8.88
C ASN A 75 20.28 -1.20 7.70
N ASP A 76 19.80 -1.00 6.49
CA ASP A 76 20.49 -1.35 5.24
C ASP A 76 21.42 -0.25 4.71
N GLN A 77 21.54 0.86 5.46
CA GLN A 77 22.35 2.03 5.11
C GLN A 77 22.00 2.64 3.75
N SER A 78 20.78 2.39 3.24
CA SER A 78 20.40 2.85 1.92
C SER A 78 20.14 4.36 1.89
N PRO A 79 20.22 5.00 0.72
CA PRO A 79 19.80 6.39 0.56
C PRO A 79 18.36 6.62 1.02
N GLU A 80 17.45 5.66 0.80
CA GLU A 80 16.05 5.74 1.25
C GLU A 80 15.95 5.80 2.78
N ARG A 81 16.75 5.00 3.51
CA ARG A 81 16.85 5.11 4.97
C ARG A 81 17.28 6.50 5.40
N GLN A 82 18.38 6.99 4.82
CA GLN A 82 18.95 8.30 5.14
C GLN A 82 17.94 9.42 4.86
N HIS A 83 17.22 9.37 3.73
CA HIS A 83 16.19 10.35 3.44
C HIS A 83 15.08 10.36 4.50
N ILE A 84 14.63 9.20 4.96
CA ILE A 84 13.64 9.12 6.05
C ILE A 84 14.19 9.74 7.32
N GLU A 85 15.42 9.38 7.72
CA GLU A 85 16.09 9.91 8.91
C GLU A 85 16.20 11.44 8.88
N THR A 86 16.48 12.03 7.71
CA THR A 86 16.59 13.48 7.54
C THR A 86 15.25 14.23 7.45
N ASN A 87 14.14 13.53 7.16
CA ASN A 87 12.83 14.12 6.92
C ASN A 87 11.88 14.02 8.13
N VAL A 88 12.39 13.64 9.30
CA VAL A 88 11.66 13.59 10.57
C VAL A 88 12.40 14.42 11.63
N ASP A 89 11.67 14.88 12.65
CA ASP A 89 12.28 15.66 13.74
C ASP A 89 13.10 14.76 14.67
N HIS A 90 12.64 13.52 14.88
CA HIS A 90 13.34 12.52 15.70
C HIS A 90 13.29 11.15 15.05
N PHE A 91 14.45 10.49 14.96
CA PHE A 91 14.56 9.13 14.47
C PHE A 91 15.14 8.21 15.55
N PHE A 92 14.46 7.11 15.83
CA PHE A 92 14.88 6.11 16.82
C PHE A 92 14.98 4.73 16.18
N ASP A 93 16.18 4.14 16.23
CA ASP A 93 16.36 2.71 15.95
C ASP A 93 16.13 1.91 17.23
N ILE A 94 15.04 1.15 17.24
CA ILE A 94 14.59 0.34 18.37
C ILE A 94 14.74 -1.17 18.11
N CYS A 95 15.54 -1.55 17.11
CA CYS A 95 15.76 -2.95 16.74
C CYS A 95 16.26 -3.81 17.92
N GLN A 96 17.11 -3.23 18.79
CA GLN A 96 17.68 -3.92 19.95
C GLN A 96 16.81 -3.87 21.22
N LEU A 97 15.74 -3.07 21.22
CA LEU A 97 14.82 -2.98 22.35
C LEU A 97 13.81 -4.12 22.29
N SER A 98 13.41 -4.66 23.44
CA SER A 98 12.20 -5.49 23.53
C SER A 98 10.94 -4.69 23.20
N ASP A 99 9.82 -5.35 22.88
CA ASP A 99 8.56 -4.66 22.59
C ASP A 99 8.10 -3.79 23.78
N GLN A 100 8.31 -4.29 25.01
CA GLN A 100 8.05 -3.56 26.25
C GLN A 100 8.91 -2.30 26.35
N GLN A 101 10.22 -2.41 26.16
CA GLN A 101 11.15 -1.28 26.24
C GLN A 101 10.86 -0.23 25.16
N ALA A 102 10.52 -0.68 23.94
CA ALA A 102 10.13 0.21 22.86
C ALA A 102 8.83 0.96 23.18
N ALA A 103 7.81 0.27 23.70
CA ALA A 103 6.55 0.88 24.12
C ALA A 103 6.76 1.88 25.27
N GLU A 104 7.60 1.55 26.26
CA GLU A 104 7.96 2.46 27.35
C GLU A 104 8.70 3.71 26.85
N HIS A 105 9.59 3.56 25.88
CA HIS A 105 10.28 4.70 25.25
C HIS A 105 9.31 5.60 24.49
N ILE A 106 8.44 5.04 23.63
CA ILE A 106 7.42 5.79 22.91
C ILE A 106 6.53 6.57 23.90
N ARG A 107 6.11 5.90 24.97
CA ARG A 107 5.31 6.52 26.04
C ARG A 107 6.06 7.66 26.73
N ALA A 108 7.34 7.49 27.03
CA ALA A 108 8.17 8.54 27.65
C ALA A 108 8.34 9.79 26.76
N GLN A 109 8.23 9.65 25.44
CA GLN A 109 8.23 10.78 24.51
C GLN A 109 6.90 11.55 24.47
N ALA A 110 5.87 11.04 25.16
CA ALA A 110 4.51 11.57 25.17
C ALA A 110 3.93 11.73 23.75
N ILE A 111 4.11 10.69 22.93
CA ILE A 111 3.52 10.62 21.58
C ILE A 111 1.99 10.67 21.68
N ASP A 112 1.36 11.53 20.88
CA ASP A 112 -0.11 11.66 20.85
C ASP A 112 -0.74 10.64 19.90
N ILE A 113 -0.16 10.49 18.70
CA ILE A 113 -0.65 9.61 17.65
C ILE A 113 0.47 8.66 17.24
N LEU A 114 0.25 7.36 17.43
CA LEU A 114 1.15 6.30 16.94
C LEU A 114 0.55 5.64 15.70
N VAL A 115 1.27 5.68 14.59
CA VAL A 115 0.87 5.12 13.31
C VAL A 115 1.78 3.94 12.97
N ASP A 116 1.22 2.73 12.93
CA ASP A 116 1.94 1.54 12.48
C ASP A 116 1.84 1.42 10.95
N LEU A 117 3.00 1.39 10.31
CA LEU A 117 3.16 1.29 8.86
C LEU A 117 3.53 -0.13 8.41
N THR A 118 3.47 -1.12 9.30
CA THR A 118 3.86 -2.51 9.00
C THR A 118 2.67 -3.48 9.10
N GLY A 119 1.90 -3.46 10.18
CA GLY A 119 0.78 -4.39 10.39
C GLY A 119 1.20 -5.87 10.33
N TYR A 120 0.35 -6.78 9.85
CA TYR A 120 0.67 -8.22 9.72
C TYR A 120 1.53 -8.57 8.49
N THR A 121 2.64 -7.86 8.32
CA THR A 121 3.67 -8.16 7.33
C THR A 121 4.94 -8.70 8.00
N LYS A 122 5.97 -8.97 7.19
CA LYS A 122 7.22 -9.55 7.69
C LYS A 122 7.89 -8.62 8.71
N HIS A 123 8.40 -9.18 9.80
CA HIS A 123 9.04 -8.46 10.90
C HIS A 123 8.10 -7.58 11.75
N SER A 124 6.79 -7.75 11.63
CA SER A 124 5.80 -7.06 12.46
C SER A 124 6.14 -7.07 13.96
N ARG A 125 6.00 -5.90 14.59
CA ARG A 125 6.09 -5.72 16.04
C ARG A 125 4.83 -5.05 16.60
N THR A 126 3.65 -5.47 16.11
CA THR A 126 2.34 -4.95 16.54
C THR A 126 2.11 -5.05 18.05
N SER A 127 2.80 -5.94 18.76
CA SER A 127 2.80 -6.00 20.23
C SER A 127 3.16 -4.66 20.88
N ILE A 128 4.05 -3.85 20.27
CA ILE A 128 4.38 -2.50 20.75
C ILE A 128 3.11 -1.64 20.82
N VAL A 129 2.26 -1.71 19.80
CA VAL A 129 1.00 -0.95 19.74
C VAL A 129 -0.04 -1.54 20.69
N ALA A 130 -0.11 -2.87 20.81
CA ALA A 130 -1.01 -3.55 21.74
C ALA A 130 -0.75 -3.19 23.22
N LEU A 131 0.48 -2.80 23.57
CA LEU A 131 0.83 -2.24 24.88
C LEU A 131 0.31 -0.80 25.10
N LYS A 132 -0.34 -0.20 24.10
CA LYS A 132 -0.95 1.15 24.11
C LYS A 132 -0.01 2.26 24.65
N PRO A 133 1.16 2.47 24.02
CA PRO A 133 2.12 3.49 24.48
C PRO A 133 1.73 4.93 24.12
N ALA A 134 0.75 5.11 23.22
CA ALA A 134 0.18 6.40 22.84
C ALA A 134 -1.36 6.32 22.96
N PRO A 135 -2.05 7.45 23.22
CA PRO A 135 -3.50 7.46 23.41
C PRO A 135 -4.29 7.19 22.13
N ILE A 136 -3.72 7.51 20.96
CA ILE A 136 -4.32 7.23 19.66
C ILE A 136 -3.38 6.33 18.86
N SER A 137 -3.89 5.18 18.43
CA SER A 137 -3.18 4.21 17.60
C SER A 137 -3.88 4.00 16.26
N ILE A 138 -3.11 4.05 15.17
CA ILE A 138 -3.61 3.99 13.79
C ILE A 138 -2.87 2.91 13.00
N ASN A 139 -3.60 1.99 12.38
CA ASN A 139 -3.08 1.08 11.37
C ASN A 139 -3.13 1.76 9.99
N TRP A 140 -2.02 1.79 9.26
CA TRP A 140 -2.03 2.38 7.92
C TRP A 140 -0.98 1.79 6.98
N LEU A 141 -1.36 1.71 5.70
CA LEU A 141 -0.50 1.53 4.53
C LEU A 141 0.16 0.14 4.35
N GLY A 142 0.95 -0.32 5.32
CA GLY A 142 1.78 -1.52 5.16
C GLY A 142 0.99 -2.82 5.03
N TYR A 143 -0.05 -2.97 5.86
CA TYR A 143 -0.94 -4.13 5.82
C TYR A 143 -2.31 -3.73 5.24
N PRO A 144 -2.72 -4.31 4.10
CA PRO A 144 -3.94 -3.93 3.39
C PRO A 144 -5.18 -4.65 3.95
N GLY A 145 -5.46 -4.44 5.24
CA GLY A 145 -6.58 -5.08 5.91
C GLY A 145 -6.69 -4.71 7.39
N THR A 146 -7.79 -5.16 7.99
CA THR A 146 -8.07 -5.02 9.42
C THR A 146 -7.10 -5.81 10.29
N MET A 147 -6.75 -5.26 11.45
CA MET A 147 -5.89 -5.91 12.44
C MET A 147 -6.65 -6.81 13.42
N GLY A 148 -7.99 -6.79 13.38
CA GLY A 148 -8.84 -7.71 14.11
C GLY A 148 -9.18 -7.29 15.55
N TYR A 149 -10.23 -7.90 16.09
CA TYR A 149 -10.68 -7.67 17.45
C TYR A 149 -9.81 -8.40 18.50
N LEU A 150 -9.77 -7.81 19.69
CA LEU A 150 -9.29 -8.37 20.94
C LEU A 150 -10.47 -8.53 21.91
N ASN A 151 -10.61 -9.73 22.46
CA ASN A 151 -11.49 -10.04 23.58
C ASN A 151 -10.77 -9.68 24.87
N THR A 152 -11.19 -8.59 25.50
CA THR A 152 -10.71 -8.26 26.85
C THR A 152 -11.61 -8.97 27.88
N VAL A 153 -11.02 -9.84 28.71
CA VAL A 153 -11.75 -10.50 29.81
C VAL A 153 -12.40 -9.44 30.71
N GLY A 154 -13.72 -9.52 30.89
CA GLY A 154 -14.48 -8.59 31.74
C GLY A 154 -15.08 -7.36 31.03
N LYS A 155 -14.87 -7.18 29.71
CA LYS A 155 -15.59 -6.18 28.90
C LYS A 155 -16.61 -6.86 27.99
N THR A 156 -17.82 -6.30 27.91
CA THR A 156 -18.90 -6.78 27.04
C THR A 156 -18.75 -6.35 25.58
N GLN A 157 -17.82 -5.43 25.29
CA GLN A 157 -17.50 -4.96 23.94
C GLN A 157 -16.13 -5.46 23.49
N HIS A 158 -16.07 -5.96 22.26
CA HIS A 158 -14.82 -6.23 21.54
C HIS A 158 -14.01 -4.93 21.44
N SER A 159 -12.74 -4.98 21.83
CA SER A 159 -11.77 -3.90 21.61
C SER A 159 -10.95 -4.20 20.35
N SER A 160 -10.31 -3.21 19.74
CA SER A 160 -9.37 -3.42 18.63
C SER A 160 -7.93 -3.15 19.10
N VAL A 161 -6.95 -3.80 18.47
CA VAL A 161 -5.52 -3.50 18.70
C VAL A 161 -5.25 -2.02 18.38
N PHE A 162 -5.84 -1.53 17.29
CA PHE A 162 -5.73 -0.15 16.82
C PHE A 162 -7.06 0.58 16.96
N ASP A 163 -7.02 1.87 17.28
CA ASP A 163 -8.23 2.67 17.43
C ASP A 163 -8.81 3.04 16.05
N TYR A 164 -7.93 3.35 15.09
CA TYR A 164 -8.29 3.74 13.73
C TYR A 164 -7.54 2.95 12.66
N ILE A 165 -8.12 2.90 11.46
CA ILE A 165 -7.45 2.50 10.22
C ILE A 165 -7.65 3.58 9.18
N ILE A 166 -6.58 4.00 8.49
CA ILE A 166 -6.69 4.97 7.39
C ILE A 166 -7.08 4.23 6.10
N VAL A 167 -8.17 4.67 5.49
CA VAL A 167 -8.79 4.09 4.29
C VAL A 167 -9.36 5.21 3.40
N ASP A 168 -9.97 4.83 2.28
CA ASP A 168 -10.84 5.71 1.49
C ASP A 168 -12.18 4.99 1.20
N ASN A 169 -13.15 5.72 0.64
CA ASN A 169 -14.49 5.21 0.37
C ASN A 169 -14.52 4.06 -0.66
N THR A 170 -13.46 3.90 -1.46
CA THR A 170 -13.36 2.79 -2.41
C THR A 170 -12.80 1.54 -1.73
N ILE A 171 -11.82 1.70 -0.85
CA ILE A 171 -11.21 0.62 -0.09
C ILE A 171 -12.17 0.02 0.93
N ALA A 172 -12.83 0.88 1.71
CA ALA A 172 -13.74 0.49 2.79
C ALA A 172 -15.16 1.03 2.53
N PRO A 173 -15.85 0.57 1.47
CA PRO A 173 -17.23 0.98 1.22
C PRO A 173 -18.19 0.47 2.30
N ASP A 174 -17.76 -0.55 3.06
CA ASP A 174 -18.50 -1.14 4.16
C ASP A 174 -17.58 -1.26 5.39
N PRO A 175 -17.69 -0.34 6.36
CA PRO A 175 -16.81 -0.30 7.52
C PRO A 175 -17.02 -1.48 8.49
N GLN A 176 -18.09 -2.28 8.35
CA GLN A 176 -18.37 -3.39 9.28
C GLN A 176 -17.32 -4.51 9.23
N TYR A 177 -16.51 -4.56 8.17
CA TYR A 177 -15.44 -5.54 8.00
C TYR A 177 -14.10 -5.10 8.59
N PHE A 178 -14.09 -4.00 9.35
CA PHE A 178 -12.91 -3.49 10.05
C PHE A 178 -13.19 -3.47 11.55
N SER A 179 -12.24 -3.99 12.34
CA SER A 179 -12.29 -3.87 13.80
C SER A 179 -12.02 -2.45 14.29
N GLU A 180 -11.19 -1.72 13.54
CA GLU A 180 -10.81 -0.34 13.76
C GLU A 180 -11.90 0.62 13.29
N THR A 181 -11.92 1.83 13.84
CA THR A 181 -12.73 2.91 13.26
C THR A 181 -12.10 3.38 11.95
N CYS A 182 -12.82 3.32 10.83
CA CYS A 182 -12.33 3.82 9.55
C CYS A 182 -12.15 5.35 9.58
N LEU A 183 -10.93 5.81 9.33
CA LEU A 183 -10.56 7.20 9.10
C LEU A 183 -10.40 7.41 7.59
N TYR A 184 -11.34 8.14 6.98
CA TYR A 184 -11.42 8.28 5.53
C TYR A 184 -10.61 9.46 5.01
N LEU A 185 -9.74 9.19 4.03
CA LEU A 185 -9.08 10.19 3.19
C LEU A 185 -9.64 10.15 1.76
N PRO A 186 -9.39 11.18 0.92
CA PRO A 186 -9.74 11.14 -0.50
C PRO A 186 -9.08 9.97 -1.25
N CYS A 187 -7.85 9.61 -0.87
CA CYS A 187 -7.14 8.41 -1.28
C CYS A 187 -6.33 7.89 -0.09
N TYR A 188 -6.29 6.57 0.14
CA TYR A 188 -5.57 6.02 1.30
C TYR A 188 -4.04 5.98 1.10
N GLN A 189 -3.55 5.96 -0.14
CA GLN A 189 -2.14 5.71 -0.47
C GLN A 189 -1.41 7.03 -0.81
N PRO A 190 -0.36 7.39 -0.05
CA PRO A 190 0.49 8.51 -0.42
C PRO A 190 1.45 8.10 -1.53
N ASN A 191 1.92 9.06 -2.32
CA ASN A 191 2.97 8.84 -3.30
C ASN A 191 3.94 10.02 -3.32
N ASN A 192 5.22 9.73 -3.54
CA ASN A 192 6.22 10.76 -3.80
C ASN A 192 5.95 11.45 -5.15
N ALA A 193 6.13 12.77 -5.19
CA ALA A 193 6.11 13.56 -6.41
C ALA A 193 7.43 13.48 -7.18
N GLN A 194 8.52 13.03 -6.57
CA GLN A 194 9.79 12.79 -7.25
C GLN A 194 10.26 11.36 -7.00
N ARG A 195 10.63 10.67 -8.08
CA ARG A 195 11.14 9.30 -8.00
C ARG A 195 12.37 9.18 -8.90
N PRO A 196 13.42 8.48 -8.46
CA PRO A 196 14.64 8.39 -9.24
C PRO A 196 14.38 7.46 -10.44
N VAL A 197 14.54 7.97 -11.66
CA VAL A 197 14.30 7.23 -12.91
C VAL A 197 15.60 7.21 -13.71
N ALA A 198 16.02 6.01 -14.15
CA ALA A 198 17.18 5.86 -15.02
C ALA A 198 16.85 6.27 -16.46
N GLU A 199 17.84 6.22 -17.36
CA GLU A 199 17.57 6.41 -18.78
C GLU A 199 16.54 5.39 -19.29
N ILE A 200 15.61 5.87 -20.11
CA ILE A 200 14.53 5.06 -20.66
C ILE A 200 15.13 4.00 -21.59
N SER A 201 14.81 2.74 -21.30
CA SER A 201 15.25 1.60 -22.10
C SER A 201 14.45 1.48 -23.39
N SER A 202 15.05 0.88 -24.43
CA SER A 202 14.30 0.45 -25.62
C SER A 202 13.71 -0.95 -25.41
N LYS A 203 12.59 -1.26 -26.07
CA LYS A 203 11.99 -2.62 -26.04
C LYS A 203 13.04 -3.72 -26.36
N PRO A 204 13.84 -3.61 -27.45
CA PRO A 204 14.84 -4.63 -27.78
C PRO A 204 15.94 -4.81 -26.73
N SER A 205 16.39 -3.74 -26.07
CA SER A 205 17.41 -3.82 -25.02
C SER A 205 16.99 -4.68 -23.82
N LEU A 206 15.68 -4.88 -23.65
CA LEU A 206 15.06 -5.67 -22.58
C LEU A 206 14.59 -7.06 -23.07
N GLY A 207 14.92 -7.44 -24.31
CA GLY A 207 14.45 -8.67 -24.93
C GLY A 207 12.96 -8.65 -25.30
N LEU A 208 12.35 -7.45 -25.41
CA LEU A 208 10.97 -7.28 -25.85
C LEU A 208 10.93 -7.06 -27.38
N PRO A 209 9.91 -7.60 -28.07
CA PRO A 209 9.66 -7.28 -29.48
C PRO A 209 9.27 -5.81 -29.65
N GLU A 210 9.74 -5.18 -30.73
CA GLU A 210 9.50 -3.76 -31.02
C GLU A 210 8.04 -3.49 -31.41
N ASP A 211 7.48 -4.32 -32.30
CA ASP A 211 6.16 -4.14 -32.91
C ASP A 211 5.02 -4.90 -32.20
N ALA A 212 5.25 -5.42 -30.98
CA ALA A 212 4.20 -6.11 -30.23
C ALA A 212 3.62 -5.23 -29.11
N PHE A 213 2.34 -5.49 -28.81
CA PHE A 213 1.68 -4.94 -27.63
C PHE A 213 2.19 -5.66 -26.38
N ILE A 214 2.72 -4.89 -25.42
CA ILE A 214 3.34 -5.43 -24.21
C ILE A 214 2.35 -5.33 -23.05
N TYR A 215 1.67 -6.44 -22.75
CA TYR A 215 0.99 -6.60 -21.47
C TYR A 215 2.03 -6.80 -20.37
N CYS A 216 1.93 -6.09 -19.27
CA CYS A 216 2.91 -6.13 -18.18
C CYS A 216 2.24 -6.45 -16.85
N CYS A 217 2.87 -7.28 -16.02
CA CYS A 217 2.49 -7.44 -14.63
C CYS A 217 3.75 -7.67 -13.78
N PHE A 218 4.19 -6.64 -13.06
CA PHE A 218 5.37 -6.73 -12.17
C PHE A 218 5.02 -7.07 -10.72
N ASN A 219 3.85 -7.65 -10.50
CA ASN A 219 3.45 -8.14 -9.19
C ASN A 219 4.26 -9.37 -8.76
N GLN A 220 4.29 -9.62 -7.44
CA GLN A 220 4.80 -10.88 -6.91
C GLN A 220 3.90 -12.04 -7.36
N THR A 221 4.50 -13.17 -7.73
CA THR A 221 3.78 -14.25 -8.42
C THR A 221 2.70 -14.94 -7.59
N PHE A 222 2.72 -14.84 -6.26
CA PHE A 222 1.62 -15.37 -5.45
C PHE A 222 0.30 -14.61 -5.67
N LYS A 223 0.33 -13.40 -6.27
CA LYS A 223 -0.87 -12.65 -6.63
C LYS A 223 -1.50 -13.15 -7.94
N ILE A 224 -0.77 -13.95 -8.72
CA ILE A 224 -1.25 -14.48 -10.00
C ILE A 224 -1.96 -15.80 -9.72
N THR A 225 -3.28 -15.76 -9.60
CA THR A 225 -4.10 -16.96 -9.48
C THR A 225 -4.28 -17.65 -10.83
N GLN A 226 -4.80 -18.88 -10.81
CA GLN A 226 -5.09 -19.61 -12.05
C GLN A 226 -6.15 -18.88 -12.89
N GLU A 227 -7.17 -18.31 -12.26
CA GLU A 227 -8.30 -17.63 -12.91
C GLU A 227 -7.83 -16.40 -13.68
N ILE A 228 -7.03 -15.53 -13.06
CA ILE A 228 -6.53 -14.33 -13.73
C ILE A 228 -5.51 -14.69 -14.83
N PHE A 229 -4.68 -15.72 -14.61
CA PHE A 229 -3.73 -16.16 -15.62
C PHE A 229 -4.43 -16.77 -16.85
N ALA A 230 -5.54 -17.50 -16.64
CA ALA A 230 -6.38 -18.01 -17.73
C ALA A 230 -6.93 -16.87 -18.61
N VAL A 231 -7.37 -15.77 -17.99
CA VAL A 231 -7.77 -14.55 -18.72
C VAL A 231 -6.61 -14.02 -19.55
N TRP A 232 -5.40 -13.95 -18.99
CA TRP A 232 -4.24 -13.47 -19.76
C TRP A 232 -3.89 -14.39 -20.94
N MET A 233 -4.09 -15.71 -20.81
CA MET A 233 -3.93 -16.61 -21.97
C MET A 233 -4.97 -16.34 -23.05
N GLN A 234 -6.22 -16.05 -22.66
CA GLN A 234 -7.26 -15.59 -23.59
C GLN A 234 -6.84 -14.29 -24.30
N LEU A 235 -6.27 -13.31 -23.58
CA LEU A 235 -5.76 -12.07 -24.18
C LEU A 235 -4.70 -12.35 -25.23
N LEU A 236 -3.70 -13.18 -24.89
CA LEU A 236 -2.63 -13.53 -25.83
C LEU A 236 -3.18 -14.25 -27.06
N ASN A 237 -4.19 -15.12 -26.90
CA ASN A 237 -4.83 -15.78 -28.04
C ASN A 237 -5.56 -14.80 -28.97
N GLN A 238 -6.31 -13.83 -28.41
CA GLN A 238 -7.11 -12.87 -29.18
C GLN A 238 -6.31 -11.69 -29.74
N VAL A 239 -5.10 -11.44 -29.20
CA VAL A 239 -4.18 -10.41 -29.69
C VAL A 239 -2.86 -11.09 -30.09
N PRO A 240 -2.75 -11.64 -31.33
CA PRO A 240 -1.61 -12.48 -31.73
C PRO A 240 -0.26 -11.77 -31.64
N HIS A 241 -0.20 -10.48 -31.95
CA HIS A 241 0.99 -9.64 -31.87
C HIS A 241 1.14 -8.97 -30.50
N SER A 242 1.06 -9.77 -29.42
CA SER A 242 1.29 -9.29 -28.05
C SER A 242 2.15 -10.25 -27.24
N VAL A 243 2.76 -9.76 -26.18
CA VAL A 243 3.49 -10.58 -25.20
C VAL A 243 3.06 -10.21 -23.80
N LEU A 244 3.23 -11.15 -22.87
CA LEU A 244 3.04 -10.95 -21.45
C LEU A 244 4.41 -10.86 -20.77
N TRP A 245 4.67 -9.75 -20.10
CA TRP A 245 5.92 -9.46 -19.43
C TRP A 245 5.73 -9.46 -17.91
N LEU A 246 6.26 -10.49 -17.25
CA LEU A 246 6.11 -10.72 -15.82
C LEU A 246 7.39 -10.39 -15.07
N LEU A 247 7.30 -10.06 -13.78
CA LEU A 247 8.50 -9.98 -12.93
C LEU A 247 9.11 -11.38 -12.76
N GLU A 248 10.43 -11.46 -12.76
CA GLU A 248 11.17 -12.68 -12.43
C GLU A 248 10.75 -13.25 -11.07
N CYS A 249 10.51 -14.55 -11.08
CA CYS A 249 10.04 -15.33 -9.95
C CYS A 249 10.90 -16.58 -9.77
N ASN A 250 10.58 -17.39 -8.76
CA ASN A 250 11.31 -18.64 -8.54
C ASN A 250 11.11 -19.62 -9.71
N SER A 251 12.04 -20.57 -9.84
CA SER A 251 12.07 -21.52 -10.95
C SER A 251 10.80 -22.38 -11.04
N TRP A 252 10.19 -22.75 -9.91
CA TRP A 252 8.96 -23.53 -9.88
C TRP A 252 7.76 -22.74 -10.40
N ALA A 253 7.60 -21.49 -9.98
CA ALA A 253 6.54 -20.60 -10.46
C ALA A 253 6.70 -20.35 -11.97
N LYS A 254 7.92 -20.04 -12.43
CA LYS A 254 8.21 -19.87 -13.85
C LYS A 254 7.85 -21.11 -14.68
N ALA A 255 8.28 -22.30 -14.24
CA ALA A 255 7.97 -23.55 -14.92
C ALA A 255 6.45 -23.83 -14.96
N ASN A 256 5.73 -23.55 -13.88
CA ASN A 256 4.28 -23.73 -13.82
C ASN A 256 3.53 -22.79 -14.76
N LEU A 257 3.89 -21.51 -14.80
CA LEU A 257 3.29 -20.52 -15.70
C LEU A 257 3.51 -20.90 -17.17
N LEU A 258 4.74 -21.28 -17.54
CA LEU A 258 5.05 -21.72 -18.90
C LEU A 258 4.34 -23.01 -19.29
N ARG A 259 4.23 -23.97 -18.37
CA ARG A 259 3.47 -25.21 -18.59
C ARG A 259 1.99 -24.94 -18.83
N TYR A 260 1.38 -24.09 -18.00
CA TYR A 260 -0.03 -23.71 -18.16
C TYR A 260 -0.25 -23.01 -19.50
N ALA A 261 0.62 -22.07 -19.87
CA ALA A 261 0.55 -21.37 -21.14
C ALA A 261 0.63 -22.31 -22.35
N HIS A 262 1.56 -23.27 -22.31
CA HIS A 262 1.66 -24.31 -23.33
C HIS A 262 0.37 -25.15 -23.43
N GLN A 263 -0.22 -25.53 -22.30
CA GLN A 263 -1.50 -26.25 -22.27
C GLN A 263 -2.66 -25.42 -22.83
N ALA A 264 -2.60 -24.09 -22.68
CA ALA A 264 -3.55 -23.14 -23.26
C ALA A 264 -3.26 -22.80 -24.74
N GLY A 265 -2.28 -23.46 -25.38
CA GLY A 265 -1.91 -23.23 -26.79
C GLY A 265 -1.08 -21.96 -27.02
N ILE A 266 -0.56 -21.34 -25.96
CA ILE A 266 0.28 -20.14 -26.06
C ILE A 266 1.76 -20.53 -26.09
N SER A 267 2.46 -20.03 -27.11
CA SER A 267 3.91 -20.18 -27.24
C SER A 267 4.64 -19.61 -26.00
N PRO A 268 5.53 -20.39 -25.36
CA PRO A 268 6.34 -19.93 -24.23
C PRO A 268 7.15 -18.66 -24.51
N GLN A 269 7.52 -18.39 -25.76
CA GLN A 269 8.25 -17.20 -26.19
C GLN A 269 7.43 -15.91 -26.03
N ARG A 270 6.10 -16.00 -25.90
CA ARG A 270 5.22 -14.86 -25.63
C ARG A 270 5.09 -14.52 -24.16
N ILE A 271 5.74 -15.28 -23.28
CA ILE A 271 5.79 -15.01 -21.84
C ILE A 271 7.24 -14.72 -21.46
N LEU A 272 7.49 -13.45 -21.18
CA LEU A 272 8.82 -12.90 -20.90
C LEU A 272 8.93 -12.60 -19.40
N PHE A 273 10.11 -12.78 -18.84
CA PHE A 273 10.37 -12.55 -17.42
C PHE A 273 11.43 -11.46 -17.24
N ALA A 274 11.04 -10.34 -16.65
CA ALA A 274 11.89 -9.19 -16.38
C ALA A 274 12.78 -9.46 -15.15
N PRO A 275 14.12 -9.35 -15.24
CA PRO A 275 15.01 -9.61 -14.10
C PRO A 275 14.76 -8.61 -12.97
N ARG A 276 15.22 -8.93 -11.76
CA ARG A 276 15.27 -7.94 -10.67
C ARG A 276 16.39 -6.94 -10.91
N VAL A 277 16.06 -5.66 -10.84
CA VAL A 277 16.97 -4.54 -11.12
C VAL A 277 16.79 -3.44 -10.06
N PRO A 278 17.75 -2.52 -9.89
CA PRO A 278 17.59 -1.34 -9.04
C PRO A 278 16.33 -0.53 -9.39
N ILE A 279 15.79 0.20 -8.41
CA ILE A 279 14.50 0.91 -8.53
C ILE A 279 14.46 1.87 -9.73
N GLN A 280 15.56 2.56 -10.04
CA GLN A 280 15.62 3.52 -11.15
C GLN A 280 15.42 2.85 -12.50
N ALA A 281 16.05 1.69 -12.70
CA ALA A 281 15.89 0.87 -13.90
C ALA A 281 14.52 0.16 -13.90
N HIS A 282 14.01 -0.21 -12.73
CA HIS A 282 12.67 -0.79 -12.60
C HIS A 282 11.58 0.20 -13.01
N LEU A 283 11.68 1.46 -12.61
CA LEU A 283 10.77 2.51 -13.06
C LEU A 283 10.95 2.78 -14.56
N ALA A 284 12.18 3.01 -15.02
CA ALA A 284 12.46 3.33 -16.43
C ALA A 284 11.89 2.27 -17.39
N ARG A 285 12.01 0.97 -17.07
CA ARG A 285 11.55 -0.11 -17.96
C ARG A 285 10.02 -0.18 -18.11
N HIS A 286 9.24 0.43 -17.21
CA HIS A 286 7.78 0.46 -17.34
C HIS A 286 7.34 1.17 -18.62
N THR A 287 8.09 2.15 -19.12
CA THR A 287 7.74 2.86 -20.36
C THR A 287 7.77 1.96 -21.60
N CYS A 288 8.35 0.75 -21.50
CA CYS A 288 8.31 -0.27 -22.53
C CYS A 288 7.06 -1.16 -22.47
N ALA A 289 6.25 -1.04 -21.41
CA ALA A 289 4.95 -1.69 -21.31
C ALA A 289 3.86 -0.82 -21.93
N ASP A 290 2.88 -1.46 -22.58
CA ASP A 290 1.74 -0.77 -23.17
C ASP A 290 0.56 -0.74 -22.20
N LEU A 291 0.26 -1.86 -21.50
CA LEU A 291 -0.80 -1.97 -20.50
C LEU A 291 -0.33 -2.77 -19.28
N PHE A 292 -0.49 -2.22 -18.08
CA PHE A 292 -0.29 -2.96 -16.84
C PHE A 292 -1.57 -3.74 -16.51
N LEU A 293 -1.44 -5.07 -16.39
CA LEU A 293 -2.49 -5.98 -16.00
C LEU A 293 -2.42 -6.21 -14.48
N ASP A 294 -3.45 -5.75 -13.78
CA ASP A 294 -3.59 -5.99 -12.35
C ASP A 294 -4.05 -7.43 -12.04
N THR A 295 -3.98 -7.81 -10.77
CA THR A 295 -4.32 -9.13 -10.26
C THR A 295 -5.52 -9.08 -9.30
N LEU A 296 -6.27 -10.17 -9.22
CA LEU A 296 -7.40 -10.40 -8.30
C LEU A 296 -7.18 -11.76 -7.62
N PRO A 297 -7.43 -11.94 -6.31
CA PRO A 297 -8.06 -11.02 -5.34
C PRO A 297 -7.08 -10.10 -4.59
N TYR A 298 -5.83 -9.99 -5.06
CA TYR A 298 -4.84 -9.12 -4.45
C TYR A 298 -4.22 -8.24 -5.54
N ASN A 299 -4.60 -6.97 -5.55
CA ASN A 299 -4.15 -5.99 -6.54
C ASN A 299 -2.65 -5.65 -6.39
N ALA A 300 -2.14 -5.00 -7.42
CA ALA A 300 -0.96 -4.18 -7.42
C ALA A 300 -1.17 -3.01 -6.45
N HIS A 301 -0.18 -2.78 -5.58
CA HIS A 301 -0.18 -1.66 -4.62
C HIS A 301 0.89 -0.67 -5.07
N THR A 302 2.10 -0.74 -4.53
CA THR A 302 3.22 0.11 -4.99
C THR A 302 3.51 -0.09 -6.48
N THR A 303 3.43 -1.32 -6.99
CA THR A 303 3.57 -1.59 -8.43
C THR A 303 2.51 -0.91 -9.30
N ALA A 304 1.31 -0.65 -8.75
CA ALA A 304 0.30 0.14 -9.46
C ALA A 304 0.74 1.61 -9.53
N SER A 305 1.19 2.18 -8.40
CA SER A 305 1.75 3.53 -8.39
C SER A 305 2.97 3.68 -9.30
N ASP A 306 3.81 2.65 -9.43
CA ASP A 306 4.97 2.63 -10.33
C ASP A 306 4.53 2.74 -11.80
N ALA A 307 3.55 1.94 -12.21
CA ALA A 307 3.00 1.95 -13.56
C ALA A 307 2.34 3.30 -13.90
N LEU A 308 1.47 3.79 -13.01
CA LEU A 308 0.78 5.08 -13.17
C LEU A 308 1.77 6.26 -13.18
N TRP A 309 2.79 6.21 -12.33
CA TRP A 309 3.87 7.21 -12.30
C TRP A 309 4.60 7.28 -13.65
N MET A 310 4.87 6.13 -14.25
CA MET A 310 5.59 6.02 -15.54
C MET A 310 4.69 6.23 -16.76
N GLY A 311 3.42 6.61 -16.57
CA GLY A 311 2.51 6.89 -17.67
C GLY A 311 1.92 5.65 -18.36
N VAL A 312 1.97 4.50 -17.68
CA VAL A 312 1.43 3.23 -18.19
C VAL A 312 0.01 3.05 -17.67
N PRO A 313 -1.01 2.94 -18.55
CA PRO A 313 -2.35 2.59 -18.14
C PRO A 313 -2.36 1.29 -17.34
N LEU A 314 -3.10 1.25 -16.23
CA LEU A 314 -3.28 0.07 -15.39
C LEU A 314 -4.73 -0.35 -15.42
N LEU A 315 -5.01 -1.57 -15.87
CA LEU A 315 -6.36 -2.14 -15.88
C LEU A 315 -6.56 -3.01 -14.63
N THR A 316 -7.64 -2.81 -13.90
CA THR A 316 -7.95 -3.57 -12.68
C THR A 316 -9.38 -4.13 -12.67
N CYS A 317 -9.57 -5.18 -11.87
CA CYS A 317 -10.86 -5.74 -11.52
C CYS A 317 -11.09 -5.55 -10.01
N THR A 318 -12.14 -4.81 -9.67
CA THR A 318 -12.54 -4.52 -8.29
C THR A 318 -13.10 -5.77 -7.63
N GLY A 319 -12.52 -6.20 -6.52
CA GLY A 319 -13.04 -7.30 -5.70
C GLY A 319 -13.84 -6.83 -4.49
N ASP A 320 -13.91 -7.68 -3.45
CA ASP A 320 -14.72 -7.48 -2.24
C ASP A 320 -13.92 -7.12 -0.97
N THR A 321 -12.59 -7.10 -1.02
CA THR A 321 -11.68 -6.88 0.11
C THR A 321 -10.86 -5.60 -0.07
N PHE A 322 -10.24 -5.09 1.00
CA PHE A 322 -9.28 -3.98 0.88
C PHE A 322 -8.23 -4.27 -0.21
N SER A 323 -7.56 -5.43 -0.12
CA SER A 323 -6.47 -5.81 -1.03
C SER A 323 -6.89 -5.97 -2.50
N SER A 324 -8.19 -6.11 -2.79
CA SER A 324 -8.75 -6.17 -4.14
C SER A 324 -9.37 -4.86 -4.62
N ARG A 325 -9.15 -3.75 -3.92
CA ARG A 325 -9.66 -2.42 -4.29
C ARG A 325 -8.60 -1.32 -4.36
N VAL A 326 -7.33 -1.65 -4.14
CA VAL A 326 -6.24 -0.65 -4.13
C VAL A 326 -6.08 0.02 -5.47
N ALA A 327 -5.96 -0.74 -6.55
CA ALA A 327 -5.84 -0.15 -7.88
C ALA A 327 -7.10 0.63 -8.28
N THR A 328 -8.29 0.15 -7.88
CA THR A 328 -9.56 0.87 -8.09
C THR A 328 -9.56 2.23 -7.40
N SER A 329 -9.07 2.31 -6.16
CA SER A 329 -8.94 3.57 -5.42
C SER A 329 -8.04 4.55 -6.19
N LEU A 330 -6.85 4.10 -6.58
CA LEU A 330 -5.89 4.93 -7.32
C LEU A 330 -6.49 5.48 -8.62
N LEU A 331 -7.14 4.62 -9.42
CA LEU A 331 -7.75 5.02 -10.69
C LEU A 331 -8.95 5.96 -10.52
N LYS A 332 -9.71 5.83 -9.41
CA LYS A 332 -10.78 6.79 -9.09
C LYS A 332 -10.22 8.14 -8.69
N THR A 333 -9.14 8.18 -7.91
CA THR A 333 -8.47 9.45 -7.57
C THR A 333 -7.92 10.15 -8.81
N MET A 334 -7.45 9.41 -9.80
CA MET A 334 -7.05 9.96 -11.11
C MET A 334 -8.22 10.22 -12.07
N ASP A 335 -9.47 9.96 -11.68
CA ASP A 335 -10.66 10.07 -12.54
C ASP A 335 -10.53 9.31 -13.87
N ILE A 336 -10.16 8.02 -13.82
CA ILE A 336 -10.03 7.14 -14.99
C ILE A 336 -10.91 5.88 -14.85
N PRO A 337 -12.25 6.03 -14.81
CA PRO A 337 -13.16 4.91 -14.57
C PRO A 337 -13.14 3.84 -15.68
N TYR A 338 -12.66 4.18 -16.88
CA TYR A 338 -12.56 3.22 -17.98
C TYR A 338 -11.61 2.06 -17.65
N LEU A 339 -10.62 2.27 -16.79
CA LEU A 339 -9.64 1.25 -16.41
C LEU A 339 -10.10 0.37 -15.22
N ILE A 340 -11.33 0.55 -14.76
CA ILE A 340 -11.92 -0.18 -13.64
C ILE A 340 -12.99 -1.14 -14.15
N THR A 341 -12.82 -2.43 -13.89
CA THR A 341 -13.84 -3.46 -14.14
C THR A 341 -14.33 -4.08 -12.83
N ASN A 342 -15.42 -4.84 -12.89
CA ASN A 342 -16.03 -5.50 -11.72
C ASN A 342 -16.14 -7.03 -11.88
N ASP A 343 -15.66 -7.55 -13.00
CA ASP A 343 -15.61 -8.96 -13.32
C ASP A 343 -14.50 -9.23 -14.36
N LEU A 344 -14.11 -10.51 -14.46
CA LEU A 344 -13.01 -10.95 -15.32
C LEU A 344 -13.37 -10.95 -16.82
N ALA A 345 -14.64 -11.00 -17.19
CA ALA A 345 -15.05 -10.94 -18.59
C ALA A 345 -14.91 -9.50 -19.13
N SER A 346 -15.43 -8.52 -18.39
CA SER A 346 -15.24 -7.09 -18.67
C SER A 346 -13.77 -6.69 -18.62
N TYR A 347 -12.98 -7.30 -17.72
CA TYR A 347 -11.52 -7.13 -17.68
C TYR A 347 -10.87 -7.59 -18.99
N ALA A 348 -11.23 -8.78 -19.47
CA ALA A 348 -10.68 -9.32 -20.71
C ALA A 348 -11.04 -8.45 -21.91
N GLU A 349 -12.31 -8.06 -22.02
CA GLU A 349 -12.82 -7.21 -23.10
C GLU A 349 -12.06 -5.87 -23.18
N ARG A 350 -11.87 -5.18 -22.04
CA ARG A 350 -11.13 -3.92 -21.99
C ARG A 350 -9.66 -4.07 -22.34
N ALA A 351 -9.00 -5.13 -21.88
CA ALA A 351 -7.61 -5.38 -22.22
C ALA A 351 -7.41 -5.64 -23.72
N ILE A 352 -8.38 -6.30 -24.38
CA ILE A 352 -8.37 -6.53 -25.83
C ILE A 352 -8.64 -5.22 -26.57
N ALA A 353 -9.66 -4.46 -26.15
CA ALA A 353 -10.01 -3.18 -26.77
C ALA A 353 -8.84 -2.19 -26.73
N LEU A 354 -8.15 -2.06 -25.59
CA LEU A 354 -6.97 -1.21 -25.45
C LEU A 354 -5.78 -1.65 -26.33
N ALA A 355 -5.68 -2.94 -26.65
CA ALA A 355 -4.61 -3.46 -27.50
C ALA A 355 -4.91 -3.35 -29.00
N GLN A 356 -6.18 -3.30 -29.38
CA GLN A 356 -6.62 -3.28 -30.79
C GLN A 356 -7.02 -1.88 -31.27
N ASP A 357 -7.52 -1.01 -30.38
CA ASP A 357 -7.90 0.36 -30.70
C ASP A 357 -6.84 1.36 -30.22
N LYS A 358 -5.98 1.76 -31.15
CA LYS A 358 -4.91 2.75 -30.90
C LYS A 358 -5.47 4.12 -30.51
N THR A 359 -6.64 4.52 -31.01
CA THR A 359 -7.24 5.82 -30.70
C THR A 359 -7.73 5.85 -29.26
N LEU A 360 -8.47 4.81 -28.85
CA LEU A 360 -8.89 4.60 -27.47
C LEU A 360 -7.68 4.57 -26.53
N TYR A 361 -6.65 3.79 -26.87
CA TYR A 361 -5.43 3.70 -26.07
C TYR A 361 -4.79 5.07 -25.83
N GLN A 362 -4.63 5.87 -26.90
CA GLN A 362 -4.03 7.21 -26.78
C GLN A 362 -4.91 8.17 -25.97
N ALA A 363 -6.24 8.09 -26.10
CA ALA A 363 -7.16 8.88 -25.29
C ALA A 363 -6.99 8.59 -23.79
N ILE A 364 -6.94 7.30 -23.41
CA ILE A 364 -6.72 6.88 -22.01
C ILE A 364 -5.34 7.31 -21.51
N LYS A 365 -4.30 7.16 -22.33
CA LYS A 365 -2.94 7.59 -21.96
C LYS A 365 -2.86 9.11 -21.73
N ASN A 366 -3.51 9.89 -22.58
CA ASN A 366 -3.56 11.35 -22.43
C ASN A 366 -4.33 11.77 -21.17
N GLN A 367 -5.46 11.12 -20.87
CA GLN A 367 -6.21 11.35 -19.63
C GLN A 367 -5.36 11.04 -18.40
N LEU A 368 -4.66 9.89 -18.41
CA LEU A 368 -3.75 9.50 -17.33
C LEU A 368 -2.65 10.53 -17.09
N MET A 369 -2.00 11.00 -18.15
CA MET A 369 -0.93 12.00 -18.03
C MET A 369 -1.46 13.36 -17.54
N SER A 370 -2.67 13.75 -17.96
CA SER A 370 -3.30 15.01 -17.55
C SER A 370 -3.70 15.00 -16.08
N ASN A 371 -4.12 13.84 -15.55
CA ASN A 371 -4.59 13.69 -14.18
C ASN A 371 -3.50 13.16 -13.22
N LYS A 372 -2.25 13.03 -13.68
CA LYS A 372 -1.14 12.46 -12.89
C LYS A 372 -0.94 13.16 -11.54
N SER A 373 -1.06 14.48 -11.48
CA SER A 373 -0.87 15.25 -10.25
C SER A 373 -1.87 14.93 -9.13
N ALA A 374 -3.01 14.30 -9.44
CA ALA A 374 -4.02 13.92 -8.44
C ALA A 374 -3.51 12.86 -7.45
N LEU A 375 -2.61 11.95 -7.89
CA LEU A 375 -2.03 10.92 -7.03
C LEU A 375 -0.64 11.27 -6.51
N PHE A 376 0.13 12.06 -7.27
CA PHE A 376 1.54 12.32 -7.00
C PHE A 376 1.75 13.74 -6.49
N ASN A 377 0.96 14.13 -5.49
CA ASN A 377 1.07 15.41 -4.79
C ASN A 377 1.09 15.16 -3.26
N PRO A 378 2.27 14.91 -2.67
CA PRO A 378 2.39 14.56 -1.26
C PRO A 378 2.00 15.72 -0.33
N VAL A 379 2.14 16.98 -0.78
CA VAL A 379 1.72 18.15 0.02
C VAL A 379 0.22 18.15 0.20
N LEU A 380 -0.55 17.95 -0.88
CA LEU A 380 -2.01 17.86 -0.79
C LEU A 380 -2.43 16.66 0.07
N PHE A 381 -1.79 15.51 -0.13
CA PHE A 381 -2.06 14.32 0.68
C PHE A 381 -1.85 14.59 2.18
N VAL A 382 -0.75 15.25 2.53
CA VAL A 382 -0.43 15.57 3.92
C VAL A 382 -1.45 16.52 4.54
N GLN A 383 -1.96 17.51 3.79
CA GLN A 383 -3.00 18.40 4.30
C GLN A 383 -4.27 17.63 4.69
N ASP A 384 -4.69 16.66 3.87
CA ASP A 384 -5.82 15.80 4.17
C ASP A 384 -5.53 14.90 5.39
N LEU A 385 -4.31 14.33 5.45
CA LEU A 385 -3.87 13.48 6.55
C LEU A 385 -3.82 14.24 7.88
N GLU A 386 -3.25 15.44 7.89
CA GLU A 386 -3.14 16.31 9.06
C GLU A 386 -4.51 16.75 9.55
N SER A 387 -5.43 17.07 8.64
CA SER A 387 -6.82 17.37 8.98
C SER A 387 -7.48 16.18 9.69
N ALA A 388 -7.23 14.96 9.21
CA ALA A 388 -7.71 13.73 9.83
C ALA A 388 -7.07 13.50 11.23
N TYR A 389 -5.77 13.76 11.38
CA TYR A 389 -5.06 13.69 12.66
C TYR A 389 -5.58 14.70 13.68
N ILE A 390 -5.78 15.96 13.28
CA ILE A 390 -6.35 17.01 14.14
C ILE A 390 -7.77 16.61 14.58
N HIS A 391 -8.58 16.05 13.67
CA HIS A 391 -9.92 15.60 13.99
C HIS A 391 -9.92 14.53 15.10
N VAL A 392 -9.15 13.46 14.93
CA VAL A 392 -9.12 12.37 15.93
C VAL A 392 -8.47 12.81 17.24
N TYR A 393 -7.47 13.68 17.18
CA TYR A 393 -6.84 14.26 18.35
C TYR A 393 -7.82 15.12 19.16
N ASN A 394 -8.54 16.05 18.51
CA ASN A 394 -9.54 16.89 19.17
C ASN A 394 -10.69 16.06 19.76
N LYS A 395 -11.11 14.98 19.08
CA LYS A 395 -12.12 14.05 19.60
C LYS A 395 -11.66 13.39 20.89
N PHE A 396 -10.40 12.96 20.95
CA PHE A 396 -9.81 12.37 22.15
C PHE A 396 -9.70 13.39 23.30
N THR A 397 -9.20 14.61 23.03
CA THR A 397 -9.04 15.63 24.08
C THR A 397 -10.38 16.09 24.65
N ASN A 398 -11.41 16.24 23.81
CA ASN A 398 -12.74 16.66 24.26
C ASN A 398 -13.43 15.59 25.11
N ALA A 399 -13.26 14.31 24.76
CA ALA A 399 -13.82 13.20 25.55
C ALA A 399 -13.24 13.15 26.98
N ASN A 400 -11.95 13.48 27.13
CA ASN A 400 -11.31 13.50 28.45
C ASN A 400 -11.70 14.75 29.26
N ALA A 401 -11.88 15.90 28.62
CA ALA A 401 -12.36 17.11 29.30
C ALA A 401 -13.74 16.92 29.95
N SER A 402 -14.62 16.13 29.33
CA SER A 402 -15.95 15.81 29.87
C SER A 402 -15.95 14.74 30.98
N HIS A 403 -14.82 14.08 31.24
CA HIS A 403 -14.68 13.09 32.31
C HIS A 403 -14.04 13.67 33.59
N ASP A 404 -13.43 14.86 33.49
CA ASP A 404 -12.80 15.59 34.61
C ASP A 404 -13.73 16.68 35.20
N GLU A 405 -14.93 16.89 34.64
CA GLU A 405 -16.05 17.66 35.21
C GLU A 405 -17.05 16.74 35.92
#